data_AF-A0A5N5D6A2-F1
#
_entry.id   AF-A0A5N5D6A2-F1
#
_cell.length_a   1.000
_cell.length_b   1.000
_cell.length_c   1.000
_cell.angle_alpha   90.00
_cell.angle_beta   90.00
_cell.angle_gamma   90.00
#
_symmetry.space_group_name_H-M   'P 1'
#
loop_
_entity.id
_entity.type
_entity.pdbx_description
1 polymer ?
#
loop_
_entity_poly.entity_id
_entity_poly.type
_entity_poly.pdbx_seq_one_letter_code
_entity_poly.pdbx_strand_id
1 'polypeptide(L)'
;MVVLIRFSNAKPDFGGDISNVAPKFSQEHIKFSSGMAEYTLNYTSSEEAKIVRERWQDLLPKGGGNVHIPDHEKYDKLSEPFINSEGVPMWKVSWAHQLHCLYYVMDAYDQVVRYGATGQENQVQHGHHSVHTNHCFDYLRQAILCNGDTTLEGRTEHDNTKGTDGYGHTHVCRSYNELVQWAEERRLVDERWIIAFDAPL
;
A
#
# COMPACT_ATOMS: atom_id res chain seq x y z
N MET A 1 30.72 -6.07 28.22
CA MET A 1 29.41 -5.61 28.73
C MET A 1 28.35 -6.36 27.93
N VAL A 2 27.73 -7.39 28.51
CA VAL A 2 26.69 -8.17 27.82
C VAL A 2 25.39 -7.40 27.94
N VAL A 3 24.90 -6.85 26.82
CA VAL A 3 23.59 -6.22 26.77
C VAL A 3 22.56 -7.35 26.80
N LEU A 4 21.98 -7.59 27.96
CA LEU A 4 20.80 -8.44 28.12
C LEU A 4 19.62 -7.73 27.47
N ILE A 5 19.35 -8.04 26.20
CA ILE A 5 18.12 -7.65 25.53
C ILE A 5 16.99 -8.44 26.21
N ARG A 6 16.24 -7.76 27.08
CA ARG A 6 14.98 -8.31 27.61
C ARG A 6 13.98 -8.36 26.45
N PHE A 7 13.82 -9.53 25.85
CA PHE A 7 12.69 -9.78 24.96
C PHE A 7 11.41 -9.66 25.79
N SER A 8 10.60 -8.66 25.48
CA SER A 8 9.20 -8.63 25.88
C SER A 8 8.54 -9.93 25.42
N ASN A 9 7.89 -10.67 26.32
CA ASN A 9 7.11 -11.86 25.98
C ASN A 9 5.85 -11.55 25.13
N ALA A 10 5.59 -10.28 24.80
CA ALA A 10 4.54 -9.92 23.87
C ALA A 10 5.02 -10.15 22.44
N LYS A 11 4.33 -11.04 21.71
CA LYS A 11 4.56 -11.19 20.27
C LYS A 11 4.35 -9.84 19.58
N PRO A 12 5.25 -9.42 18.67
CA PRO A 12 5.05 -8.23 17.86
C PRO A 12 3.73 -8.33 17.08
N ASP A 13 2.98 -7.23 17.04
CA ASP A 13 1.77 -7.11 16.24
C ASP A 13 2.18 -6.70 14.82
N PHE A 14 2.32 -7.66 13.92
CA PHE A 14 2.76 -7.40 12.55
C PHE A 14 1.78 -6.48 11.82
N GLY A 15 2.28 -5.42 11.19
CA GLY A 15 1.44 -4.36 10.63
C GLY A 15 0.73 -3.50 11.68
N GLY A 16 1.05 -3.69 12.96
CA GLY A 16 0.51 -2.93 14.08
C GLY A 16 1.14 -1.54 14.20
N ASP A 17 0.37 -0.60 14.73
CA ASP A 17 0.84 0.73 15.12
C ASP A 17 1.73 0.67 16.37
N ILE A 18 2.98 1.13 16.25
CA ILE A 18 3.92 1.13 17.37
C ILE A 18 3.59 2.19 18.43
N SER A 19 2.78 3.20 18.10
CA SER A 19 2.35 4.23 19.04
C SER A 19 1.27 3.74 20.01
N ASN A 20 0.65 2.59 19.72
CA ASN A 20 -0.46 1.98 20.48
C ASN A 20 -1.73 2.85 20.50
N VAL A 21 -1.88 3.74 19.52
CA VAL A 21 -3.11 4.48 19.27
C VAL A 21 -4.11 3.56 18.60
N ALA A 22 -3.69 2.85 17.55
CA ALA A 22 -4.54 1.85 16.93
C ALA A 22 -4.67 0.65 17.87
N PRO A 23 -5.89 0.15 18.13
CA PRO A 23 -6.06 -1.05 18.92
C PRO A 23 -5.52 -2.26 18.16
N LYS A 24 -5.32 -3.37 18.88
CA LYS A 24 -5.08 -4.65 18.22
C LYS A 24 -6.36 -5.17 17.59
N PHE A 25 -6.29 -5.57 16.33
CA PHE A 25 -7.41 -6.16 15.59
C PHE A 25 -7.35 -7.69 15.63
N SER A 26 -8.51 -8.35 15.49
CA SER A 26 -8.54 -9.80 15.31
C SER A 26 -8.01 -10.19 13.93
N GLN A 27 -7.57 -11.43 13.78
CA GLN A 27 -7.06 -11.97 12.53
C GLN A 27 -8.11 -12.87 11.87
N GLU A 28 -8.10 -12.91 10.54
CA GLU A 28 -8.91 -13.82 9.73
C GLU A 28 -8.07 -14.50 8.65
N HIS A 29 -8.52 -15.66 8.18
CA HIS A 29 -7.85 -16.41 7.13
C HIS A 29 -8.59 -16.22 5.81
N ILE A 30 -7.98 -15.47 4.89
CA ILE A 30 -8.52 -15.22 3.56
C ILE A 30 -7.69 -15.95 2.53
N LYS A 31 -8.35 -16.60 1.57
CA LYS A 31 -7.72 -17.13 0.36
C LYS A 31 -7.94 -16.15 -0.78
N PHE A 32 -6.88 -15.73 -1.44
CA PHE A 32 -6.98 -14.85 -2.60
C PHE A 32 -7.66 -15.56 -3.76
N SER A 33 -8.56 -14.82 -4.41
CA SER A 33 -9.24 -15.21 -5.64
C SER A 33 -9.09 -14.07 -6.66
N SER A 34 -9.29 -14.37 -7.94
CA SER A 34 -9.20 -13.34 -8.98
C SER A 34 -10.33 -12.32 -8.79
N GLY A 35 -9.97 -11.07 -8.53
CA GLY A 35 -10.85 -9.89 -8.58
C GLY A 35 -10.56 -8.99 -9.78
N MET A 36 -9.86 -9.50 -10.80
CA MET A 36 -9.39 -8.70 -11.92
C MET A 36 -10.53 -8.02 -12.69
N ALA A 37 -11.65 -8.71 -12.92
CA ALA A 37 -12.77 -8.14 -13.67
C ALA A 37 -13.45 -6.97 -12.93
N GLU A 38 -13.33 -6.97 -11.61
CA GLU A 38 -13.94 -5.99 -10.73
C GLU A 38 -12.99 -4.81 -10.45
N TYR A 39 -11.73 -5.11 -10.17
CA TYR A 39 -10.78 -4.15 -9.60
C TYR A 39 -9.64 -3.75 -10.53
N THR A 40 -9.63 -4.15 -11.79
CA THR A 40 -8.57 -3.74 -12.73
C THR A 40 -9.16 -3.09 -13.96
N LEU A 41 -8.41 -2.15 -14.52
CA LEU A 41 -8.80 -1.40 -15.71
C LEU A 41 -8.65 -2.28 -16.95
N ASN A 42 -9.66 -2.27 -17.81
CA ASN A 42 -9.58 -2.92 -19.10
C ASN A 42 -9.04 -2.00 -20.21
N TYR A 43 -8.65 -0.76 -19.87
CA TYR A 43 -8.06 0.23 -20.78
C TYR A 43 -8.92 0.59 -22.00
N THR A 44 -10.25 0.43 -21.95
CA THR A 44 -11.12 0.67 -23.11
C THR A 44 -11.72 2.07 -23.18
N SER A 45 -12.06 2.68 -22.04
CA SER A 45 -12.74 3.97 -22.02
C SER A 45 -12.65 4.67 -20.68
N SER A 46 -12.76 5.99 -20.69
CA SER A 46 -12.89 6.79 -19.48
C SER A 46 -14.11 6.42 -18.61
N GLU A 47 -15.16 5.84 -19.20
CA GLU A 47 -16.36 5.44 -18.45
C GLU A 47 -16.12 4.15 -17.66
N GLU A 48 -15.44 3.18 -18.26
CA GLU A 48 -15.01 1.99 -17.52
C GLU A 48 -14.04 2.34 -16.39
N ALA A 49 -13.12 3.27 -16.64
CA ALA A 49 -12.15 3.70 -15.63
C ALA A 49 -12.83 4.32 -14.41
N LYS A 50 -13.95 5.04 -14.59
CA LYS A 50 -14.75 5.58 -13.48
C LYS A 50 -15.41 4.47 -12.67
N ILE A 51 -15.98 3.45 -13.31
CA ILE A 51 -16.61 2.32 -12.60
C ILE A 51 -15.58 1.60 -11.72
N VAL A 52 -14.38 1.35 -12.24
CA VAL A 52 -13.30 0.75 -11.46
C VAL A 52 -12.84 1.68 -10.35
N ARG A 53 -12.73 2.98 -10.61
CA ARG A 53 -12.40 4.00 -9.58
C ARG A 53 -13.37 3.95 -8.40
N GLU A 54 -14.66 3.91 -8.66
CA GLU A 54 -15.70 3.84 -7.64
C GLU A 54 -15.53 2.59 -6.76
N ARG A 55 -15.29 1.43 -7.38
CA ARG A 55 -15.03 0.18 -6.63
C ARG A 55 -13.79 0.26 -5.74
N TRP A 56 -12.74 0.98 -6.16
CA TRP A 56 -11.56 1.22 -5.33
C TRP A 56 -11.84 2.21 -4.20
N GLN A 57 -12.68 3.21 -4.44
CA GLN A 57 -13.14 4.13 -3.39
C GLN A 57 -13.95 3.39 -2.32
N ASP A 58 -14.76 2.41 -2.71
CA ASP A 58 -15.54 1.57 -1.79
C ASP A 58 -14.68 0.66 -0.90
N LEU A 59 -13.42 0.40 -1.26
CA LEU A 59 -12.47 -0.32 -0.41
C LEU A 59 -11.91 0.55 0.72
N LEU A 60 -11.95 1.88 0.58
CA LEU A 60 -11.47 2.80 1.60
C LEU A 60 -12.57 3.03 2.65
N PRO A 61 -12.20 3.27 3.92
CA PRO A 61 -13.17 3.67 4.92
C PRO A 61 -13.63 5.09 4.60
N LYS A 62 -14.80 5.47 5.13
CA LYS A 62 -15.24 6.87 5.09
C LYS A 62 -14.13 7.78 5.62
N GLY A 63 -13.86 8.88 4.91
CA GLY A 63 -12.72 9.76 5.20
C GLY A 63 -11.40 9.34 4.54
N GLY A 64 -11.37 8.23 3.78
CA GLY A 64 -10.19 7.82 3.00
C GLY A 64 -9.00 7.38 3.85
N GLY A 65 -9.26 6.85 5.04
CA GLY A 65 -8.25 6.38 6.00
C GLY A 65 -7.59 7.50 6.82
N ASN A 66 -8.12 8.72 6.73
CA ASN A 66 -7.70 9.82 7.56
C ASN A 66 -8.33 9.71 8.95
N VAL A 67 -7.53 9.88 10.00
CA VAL A 67 -7.96 9.76 11.40
C VAL A 67 -7.49 10.97 12.20
N HIS A 68 -8.37 11.44 13.10
CA HIS A 68 -8.04 12.40 14.14
C HIS A 68 -7.85 11.64 15.45
N ILE A 69 -6.75 11.92 16.15
CA ILE A 69 -6.42 11.30 17.44
C ILE A 69 -6.53 12.36 18.54
N PRO A 70 -7.56 12.31 19.39
CA PRO A 70 -7.66 13.20 20.55
C PRO A 70 -6.50 12.97 21.52
N ASP A 71 -6.00 14.04 22.13
CA ASP A 71 -4.87 14.02 23.07
C ASP A 71 -3.62 13.28 22.53
N HIS A 72 -3.35 13.44 21.23
CA HIS A 72 -2.24 12.78 20.53
C HIS A 72 -0.85 13.03 21.18
N GLU A 73 -0.71 14.12 21.93
CA GLU A 73 0.50 14.50 22.66
C GLU A 73 0.88 13.49 23.77
N LYS A 74 -0.03 12.56 24.12
CA LYS A 74 0.22 11.48 25.08
C LYS A 74 0.98 10.29 24.49
N TYR A 75 1.17 10.23 23.18
CA TYR A 75 1.74 9.06 22.49
C TYR A 75 3.16 9.39 21.97
N ASP A 76 4.18 9.08 22.77
CA ASP A 76 5.59 9.41 22.48
C ASP A 76 6.15 8.88 21.15
N LYS A 77 5.51 7.87 20.56
CA LYS A 77 5.94 7.24 19.30
C LYS A 77 5.05 7.59 18.11
N LEU A 78 4.00 8.38 18.33
CA LEU A 78 3.18 8.88 17.25
C LEU A 78 3.95 10.01 16.55
N SER A 79 3.92 10.02 15.23
CA SER A 79 4.52 11.10 14.44
C SER A 79 3.74 12.41 14.61
N GLU A 80 4.37 13.53 14.28
CA GLU A 80 3.69 14.83 14.23
C GLU A 80 2.52 14.80 13.25
N PRO A 81 1.35 15.38 13.56
CA PRO A 81 0.23 15.41 12.61
C PRO A 81 0.50 16.32 11.43
N PHE A 82 -0.19 16.06 10.32
CA PHE A 82 -0.47 17.11 9.34
C PHE A 82 -1.82 17.78 9.65
N ILE A 83 -2.00 19.03 9.22
CA ILE A 83 -3.18 19.84 9.55
C ILE A 83 -4.11 19.92 8.34
N ASN A 84 -5.39 19.62 8.56
CA ASN A 84 -6.41 19.70 7.52
C ASN A 84 -6.81 21.17 7.22
N SER A 85 -7.72 21.37 6.26
CA SER A 85 -8.20 22.72 5.90
C SER A 85 -8.95 23.46 7.01
N GLU A 86 -9.41 22.74 8.03
CA GLU A 86 -10.17 23.26 9.18
C GLU A 86 -9.28 23.46 10.42
N GLY A 87 -7.96 23.21 10.33
CA GLY A 87 -7.05 23.33 11.45
C GLY A 87 -6.99 22.11 12.37
N VAL A 88 -7.61 20.99 11.98
CA VAL A 88 -7.64 19.76 12.79
C VAL A 88 -6.40 18.92 12.49
N PRO A 89 -5.63 18.49 13.53
CA PRO A 89 -4.51 17.58 13.35
C PRO A 89 -4.99 16.18 12.99
N MET A 90 -4.32 15.57 12.03
CA MET A 90 -4.72 14.27 11.51
C MET A 90 -3.52 13.45 11.01
N TRP A 91 -3.76 12.15 10.89
CA TRP A 91 -2.86 11.15 10.32
C TRP A 91 -3.61 10.36 9.26
N LYS A 92 -2.86 9.67 8.40
CA LYS A 92 -3.40 8.69 7.47
C LYS A 92 -2.95 7.30 7.90
N VAL A 93 -3.88 6.35 7.93
CA VAL A 93 -3.53 4.94 8.19
C VAL A 93 -2.81 4.37 6.97
N SER A 94 -1.66 3.73 7.18
CA SER A 94 -0.75 3.30 6.11
C SER A 94 -1.38 2.43 5.04
N TRP A 95 -2.19 1.43 5.38
CA TRP A 95 -2.81 0.56 4.37
C TRP A 95 -3.70 1.35 3.39
N ALA A 96 -4.36 2.42 3.86
CA ALA A 96 -5.18 3.27 3.01
C ALA A 96 -4.32 4.14 2.10
N HIS A 97 -3.16 4.59 2.57
CA HIS A 97 -2.18 5.28 1.75
C HIS A 97 -1.56 4.35 0.68
N GLN A 98 -1.15 3.14 1.07
CA GLN A 98 -0.64 2.11 0.16
C GLN A 98 -1.64 1.80 -0.95
N LEU A 99 -2.93 1.67 -0.60
CA LEU A 99 -4.00 1.42 -1.57
C LEU A 99 -4.19 2.61 -2.52
N HIS A 100 -4.15 3.84 -2.00
CA HIS A 100 -4.18 5.06 -2.81
C HIS A 100 -3.02 5.11 -3.81
N CYS A 101 -1.79 4.86 -3.36
CA CYS A 101 -0.61 4.84 -4.22
C CYS A 101 -0.72 3.77 -5.31
N LEU A 102 -1.17 2.56 -4.97
CA LEU A 102 -1.35 1.48 -5.94
C LEU A 102 -2.38 1.85 -7.02
N TYR A 103 -3.52 2.43 -6.63
CA TYR A 103 -4.52 2.90 -7.57
C TYR A 103 -3.99 4.05 -8.43
N TYR A 104 -3.26 4.99 -7.84
CA TYR A 104 -2.67 6.12 -8.58
C TYR A 104 -1.74 5.63 -9.70
N VAL A 105 -0.92 4.62 -9.43
CA VAL A 105 -0.06 3.99 -10.45
C VAL A 105 -0.90 3.29 -11.53
N MET A 106 -1.97 2.58 -11.15
CA MET A 106 -2.87 1.93 -12.10
C MET A 106 -3.59 2.94 -13.01
N ASP A 107 -4.07 4.05 -12.44
CA ASP A 107 -4.70 5.15 -13.18
C ASP A 107 -3.71 5.79 -14.15
N ALA A 108 -2.50 6.14 -13.68
CA ALA A 108 -1.46 6.70 -14.55
C ALA A 108 -1.06 5.74 -15.69
N TYR A 109 -0.95 4.44 -15.41
CA TYR A 109 -0.69 3.42 -16.42
C TYR A 109 -1.80 3.36 -17.47
N ASP A 110 -3.07 3.39 -17.04
CA ASP A 110 -4.22 3.45 -17.95
C ASP A 110 -4.22 4.70 -18.83
N GLN A 111 -3.88 5.86 -18.28
CA GLN A 111 -3.76 7.10 -19.06
C GLN A 111 -2.67 6.95 -20.14
N VAL A 112 -1.50 6.40 -19.81
CA VAL A 112 -0.44 6.16 -20.80
C VAL A 112 -0.90 5.19 -21.89
N VAL A 113 -1.60 4.11 -21.53
CA VAL A 113 -2.08 3.11 -22.48
C VAL A 113 -3.19 3.65 -23.40
N ARG A 114 -4.17 4.39 -22.85
CA ARG A 114 -5.33 4.88 -23.63
C ARG A 114 -5.01 6.05 -24.52
N TYR A 115 -4.16 6.96 -24.06
CA TYR A 115 -3.89 8.22 -24.77
C TYR A 115 -2.57 8.21 -25.55
N GLY A 116 -1.63 7.35 -25.18
CA GLY A 116 -0.30 7.28 -25.78
C GLY A 116 0.42 8.62 -25.77
N ALA A 117 1.40 8.78 -26.65
CA ALA A 117 2.20 10.02 -26.75
C ALA A 117 1.41 11.22 -27.30
N THR A 118 0.25 10.99 -27.93
CA THR A 118 -0.52 12.04 -28.60
C THR A 118 -1.57 12.69 -27.70
N GLY A 119 -1.89 12.08 -26.54
CA GLY A 119 -2.96 12.56 -25.68
C GLY A 119 -4.37 12.27 -26.23
N GLN A 120 -4.51 11.46 -27.29
CA GLN A 120 -5.80 11.15 -27.92
C GLN A 120 -6.32 9.78 -27.47
N GLU A 121 -7.55 9.72 -26.98
CA GLU A 121 -8.20 8.48 -26.54
C GLU A 121 -8.37 7.50 -27.72
N ASN A 122 -8.22 6.20 -27.47
CA ASN A 122 -8.20 5.08 -28.45
C ASN A 122 -6.86 4.81 -29.15
N GLN A 123 -5.74 5.16 -28.53
CA GLN A 123 -4.41 4.73 -28.99
C GLN A 123 -3.98 3.37 -28.42
N VAL A 124 -4.94 2.57 -27.92
CA VAL A 124 -4.67 1.26 -27.31
C VAL A 124 -4.26 0.29 -28.40
N GLN A 125 -2.95 0.10 -28.57
CA GLN A 125 -2.44 -0.84 -29.56
C GLN A 125 -2.72 -2.28 -29.15
N HIS A 126 -2.87 -3.16 -30.15
CA HIS A 126 -3.05 -4.58 -29.91
C HIS A 126 -1.88 -5.14 -29.07
N GLY A 127 -2.18 -5.84 -27.97
CA GLY A 127 -1.19 -6.37 -27.04
C GLY A 127 -0.80 -5.45 -25.89
N HIS A 128 -1.28 -4.20 -25.83
CA HIS A 128 -1.05 -3.31 -24.68
C HIS A 128 -1.83 -3.71 -23.41
N HIS A 129 -2.86 -4.56 -23.55
CA HIS A 129 -3.50 -5.21 -22.41
C HIS A 129 -2.61 -6.35 -21.93
N SER A 130 -1.97 -6.18 -20.78
CA SER A 130 -1.18 -7.22 -20.13
C SER A 130 -1.99 -7.85 -19.01
N VAL A 131 -2.42 -9.10 -19.23
CA VAL A 131 -3.08 -9.91 -18.18
C VAL A 131 -2.20 -9.98 -16.93
N HIS A 132 -0.87 -9.99 -17.09
CA HIS A 132 0.07 -9.99 -15.97
C HIS A 132 0.05 -8.67 -15.20
N THR A 133 -0.04 -7.52 -15.88
CA THR A 133 -0.13 -6.20 -15.23
C THR A 133 -1.41 -6.08 -14.40
N ASN A 134 -2.56 -6.44 -14.98
CA ASN A 134 -3.83 -6.47 -14.26
C ASN A 134 -3.77 -7.43 -13.05
N HIS A 135 -3.20 -8.62 -13.24
CA HIS A 135 -3.01 -9.58 -12.15
C HIS A 135 -2.15 -8.99 -11.02
N CYS A 136 -1.05 -8.29 -11.33
CA CYS A 136 -0.19 -7.64 -10.33
C CYS A 136 -0.96 -6.59 -9.52
N PHE A 137 -1.76 -5.73 -10.17
CA PHE A 137 -2.57 -4.75 -9.46
C PHE A 137 -3.58 -5.41 -8.52
N ASP A 138 -4.30 -6.43 -8.97
CA ASP A 138 -5.26 -7.15 -8.12
C ASP A 138 -4.57 -7.91 -6.98
N TYR A 139 -3.44 -8.56 -7.25
CA TYR A 139 -2.67 -9.30 -6.24
C TYR A 139 -2.13 -8.37 -5.15
N LEU A 140 -1.53 -7.24 -5.52
CA LEU A 140 -1.00 -6.26 -4.57
C LEU A 140 -2.13 -5.59 -3.78
N ARG A 141 -3.27 -5.30 -4.40
CA ARG A 141 -4.47 -4.80 -3.71
C ARG A 141 -4.91 -5.77 -2.62
N GLN A 142 -5.01 -7.06 -2.93
CA GLN A 142 -5.34 -8.10 -1.95
C GLN A 142 -4.29 -8.21 -0.84
N ALA A 143 -3.00 -8.13 -1.18
CA ALA A 143 -1.92 -8.15 -0.22
C ALA A 143 -1.98 -6.97 0.76
N ILE A 144 -2.24 -5.75 0.27
CA ILE A 144 -2.39 -4.55 1.12
C ILE A 144 -3.56 -4.73 2.09
N LEU A 145 -4.74 -5.11 1.58
CA LEU A 145 -5.94 -5.30 2.40
C LEU A 145 -5.77 -6.42 3.43
N CYS A 146 -5.11 -7.53 3.05
CA CYS A 146 -4.87 -8.65 3.93
C CYS A 146 -3.88 -8.34 5.06
N ASN A 147 -2.86 -7.51 4.81
CA ASN A 147 -1.88 -7.15 5.83
C ASN A 147 -2.36 -5.98 6.70
N GLY A 148 -3.15 -5.05 6.15
CA GLY A 148 -3.84 -4.01 6.91
C GLY A 148 -2.91 -3.19 7.81
N ASP A 149 -1.81 -2.66 7.27
CA ASP A 149 -0.85 -1.86 8.04
C ASP A 149 -1.51 -0.65 8.72
N THR A 150 -1.56 -0.68 10.04
CA THR A 150 -2.23 0.29 10.91
C THR A 150 -1.33 1.42 11.37
N THR A 151 -0.07 1.46 10.92
CA THR A 151 0.85 2.57 11.17
C THR A 151 0.18 3.91 10.84
N LEU A 152 0.35 4.89 11.73
CA LEU A 152 -0.23 6.23 11.57
C LEU A 152 0.79 7.18 10.97
N GLU A 153 0.55 7.56 9.72
CA GLU A 153 1.43 8.43 8.97
C GLU A 153 1.00 9.89 9.12
N GLY A 154 1.88 10.66 9.75
CA GLY A 154 1.74 12.09 9.96
C GLY A 154 2.61 12.91 9.00
N ARG A 155 2.94 14.12 9.41
CA ARG A 155 3.83 15.04 8.70
C ARG A 155 5.24 14.46 8.57
N THR A 156 5.87 14.69 7.42
CA THR A 156 7.24 14.22 7.13
C THR A 156 8.20 15.41 7.03
N GLU A 157 9.50 15.18 7.18
CA GLU A 157 10.51 16.26 7.17
C GLU A 157 10.68 16.91 5.79
N HIS A 158 10.35 16.17 4.74
CA HIS A 158 10.50 16.62 3.35
C HIS A 158 9.31 17.44 2.86
N ASP A 159 8.19 17.44 3.61
CA ASP A 159 6.96 18.05 3.16
C ASP A 159 6.22 18.79 4.28
N ASN A 160 6.09 20.12 4.13
CA ASN A 160 5.25 20.96 4.98
C ASN A 160 3.78 20.99 4.48
N THR A 161 3.37 20.10 3.57
CA THR A 161 2.02 20.09 2.99
C THR A 161 0.98 19.35 3.85
N LYS A 162 -0.26 19.32 3.34
CA LYS A 162 -1.49 18.81 3.94
C LYS A 162 -1.62 17.28 3.86
N GLY A 163 -0.52 16.53 3.82
CA GLY A 163 -0.53 15.08 3.60
C GLY A 163 0.72 14.37 4.11
N THR A 164 0.86 13.10 3.71
CA THR A 164 2.00 12.23 4.02
C THR A 164 2.55 11.64 2.72
N ASP A 165 3.87 11.49 2.62
CA ASP A 165 4.56 10.74 1.55
C ASP A 165 4.92 9.30 1.99
N GLY A 166 4.55 8.93 3.22
CA GLY A 166 4.80 7.62 3.83
C GLY A 166 6.17 7.46 4.48
N TYR A 167 7.08 8.42 4.35
CA TYR A 167 8.42 8.30 4.90
C TYR A 167 8.53 8.76 6.36
N GLY A 168 9.51 8.23 7.09
CA GLY A 168 9.79 8.63 8.47
C GLY A 168 8.91 7.98 9.54
N HIS A 169 7.95 7.12 9.14
CA HIS A 169 7.07 6.40 10.06
C HIS A 169 7.58 4.98 10.32
N THR A 170 7.40 4.48 11.55
CA THR A 170 7.90 3.16 11.95
C THR A 170 6.85 2.09 11.72
N HIS A 171 7.15 1.14 10.83
CA HIS A 171 6.31 -0.02 10.54
C HIS A 171 6.76 -1.26 11.32
N VAL A 172 5.81 -2.09 11.76
CA VAL A 172 6.12 -3.38 12.40
C VAL A 172 6.16 -4.49 11.34
N CYS A 173 7.35 -4.76 10.83
CA CYS A 173 7.56 -5.73 9.74
C CYS A 173 8.03 -7.10 10.23
N ARG A 174 7.90 -8.12 9.36
CA ARG A 174 8.64 -9.38 9.50
C ARG A 174 10.13 -9.11 9.26
N SER A 175 10.99 -9.84 9.97
CA SER A 175 12.45 -9.74 9.77
C SER A 175 12.81 -10.14 8.34
N TYR A 176 13.25 -9.17 7.53
CA TYR A 176 13.63 -9.43 6.13
C TYR A 176 14.76 -10.47 6.04
N ASN A 177 15.74 -10.40 6.94
CA ASN A 177 16.85 -11.34 6.96
C ASN A 177 16.39 -12.78 7.23
N GLU A 178 15.45 -12.98 8.15
CA GLU A 178 14.89 -14.30 8.44
C GLU A 178 14.05 -14.82 7.26
N LEU A 179 13.28 -13.95 6.60
CA LEU A 179 12.53 -14.31 5.39
C LEU A 179 13.47 -14.75 4.26
N VAL A 180 14.52 -13.97 4.00
CA VAL A 180 15.53 -14.28 2.98
C VAL A 180 16.24 -15.58 3.31
N GLN A 181 16.73 -15.74 4.54
CA GLN A 181 17.42 -16.96 4.96
C GLN A 181 16.54 -18.20 4.77
N TRP A 182 15.28 -18.15 5.24
CA TRP A 182 14.36 -19.27 5.13
C TRP A 182 14.10 -19.67 3.67
N ALA A 183 13.95 -18.68 2.78
CA ALA A 183 13.71 -18.90 1.36
C ALA A 183 14.97 -19.42 0.65
N GLU A 184 16.15 -18.85 0.93
CA GLU A 184 17.41 -19.27 0.31
C GLU A 184 17.81 -20.70 0.71
N GLU A 185 17.55 -21.13 1.94
CA GLU A 185 17.75 -22.52 2.39
C GLU A 185 16.91 -23.55 1.59
N ARG A 186 15.87 -23.08 0.90
CA ARG A 186 14.89 -23.91 0.16
C ARG A 186 14.81 -23.53 -1.32
N ARG A 187 15.72 -22.71 -1.82
CA ARG A 187 15.71 -22.25 -3.21
C ARG A 187 15.92 -23.41 -4.19
N LEU A 188 15.27 -23.32 -5.34
CA LEU A 188 15.40 -24.31 -6.41
C LEU A 188 16.62 -24.05 -7.30
N VAL A 189 17.04 -22.78 -7.41
CA VAL A 189 18.14 -22.31 -8.24
C VAL A 189 18.87 -21.16 -7.54
N ASP A 190 20.08 -20.83 -7.98
CA ASP A 190 20.95 -19.82 -7.34
C ASP A 190 20.77 -18.42 -7.93
N GLU A 191 20.10 -18.29 -9.08
CA GLU A 191 19.93 -17.03 -9.76
C GLU A 191 18.82 -16.16 -9.16
N ARG A 192 18.98 -14.84 -9.30
CA ARG A 192 18.04 -13.82 -8.80
C ARG A 192 17.42 -13.08 -9.98
N TRP A 193 16.10 -13.16 -10.10
CA TRP A 193 15.34 -12.52 -11.17
C TRP A 193 14.10 -11.82 -10.59
N ILE A 194 13.78 -10.61 -11.08
CA ILE A 194 12.53 -9.90 -10.75
C ILE A 194 11.51 -10.03 -11.89
N ILE A 195 12.01 -10.02 -13.13
CA ILE A 195 11.30 -10.33 -14.36
C ILE A 195 12.10 -11.39 -15.14
N ALA A 196 11.52 -11.96 -16.20
CA ALA A 196 12.20 -12.98 -17.01
C ALA A 196 13.59 -12.49 -17.47
N PHE A 197 14.59 -13.39 -17.48
CA PHE A 197 15.98 -13.05 -17.77
C PHE A 197 16.20 -12.48 -19.18
N ASP A 198 15.27 -12.77 -20.09
CA ASP A 198 15.21 -12.33 -21.47
C ASP A 198 14.23 -11.17 -21.70
N ALA A 199 13.72 -10.56 -20.62
CA ALA A 199 12.87 -9.39 -20.73
C ALA A 199 13.62 -8.22 -21.40
N PRO A 200 12.99 -7.49 -22.35
CA PRO A 200 13.59 -6.32 -22.97
C PRO A 200 13.98 -5.24 -21.93
N LEU A 201 15.12 -4.57 -22.15
CA LEU A 201 15.56 -3.38 -21.41
C LEU A 201 14.97 -2.09 -22.02
#